data_AF-A0A0V8QG15-F1
#
_entry.id   AF-A0A0V8QG15-F1
#
_cell.length_a   1.000
_cell.length_b   1.000
_cell.length_c   1.000
_cell.angle_alpha   90.00
_cell.angle_beta   90.00
_cell.angle_gamma   90.00
#
_symmetry.space_group_name_H-M   'P 1'
#
loop_
_entity.id
_entity.type
_entity.pdbx_description
1 polymer ?
#
loop_
_entity_poly.entity_id
_entity_poly.type
_entity_poly.pdbx_seq_one_letter_code
_entity_poly.pdbx_strand_id
1 'polypeptide(L)'
;MDDRILRKINTFVNDIFYYADCGAAYANQIVVKPDGMVGICQGECSTHNHEIGNIISDNFSSICNSKDRLKWKKDLPIYNDYCLNCEAISICGGGCILQAKEIGKTESNNKVDSAFCIHTKKLLFWLLQKLFDVS
;
A
#
# COMPACT_ATOMS: atom_id res chain seq x y z
N MET A 1 14.86 -12.54 -6.98
CA MET A 1 13.79 -11.89 -7.75
C MET A 1 13.06 -10.96 -6.78
N ASP A 2 12.73 -9.73 -7.19
CA ASP A 2 12.06 -8.76 -6.32
C ASP A 2 10.71 -9.31 -5.86
N ASP A 3 10.48 -9.34 -4.55
CA ASP A 3 9.24 -9.83 -3.94
C ASP A 3 7.99 -9.09 -4.48
N ARG A 4 8.14 -7.81 -4.88
CA ARG A 4 7.06 -7.03 -5.48
C ARG A 4 6.62 -7.56 -6.84
N ILE A 5 7.54 -8.10 -7.64
CA ILE A 5 7.22 -8.70 -8.94
C ILE A 5 6.56 -10.06 -8.69
N LEU A 6 7.12 -10.86 -7.77
CA LEU A 6 6.60 -12.19 -7.44
C LEU A 6 5.14 -12.15 -6.96
N ARG A 7 4.80 -11.21 -6.07
CA ARG A 7 3.42 -11.05 -5.58
C ARG A 7 2.43 -10.74 -6.71
N LYS A 8 2.85 -9.94 -7.70
CA LYS A 8 2.01 -9.60 -8.86
C LYS A 8 1.83 -10.78 -9.82
N ILE A 9 2.89 -11.54 -10.05
CA ILE A 9 2.80 -12.80 -10.80
C ILE A 9 1.87 -13.78 -10.08
N ASN A 10 2.06 -13.96 -8.77
CA ASN A 10 1.27 -14.90 -7.97
C ASN A 10 -0.22 -14.53 -7.94
N THR A 11 -0.54 -13.24 -7.85
CA THR A 11 -1.93 -12.76 -7.84
C THR A 11 -2.58 -12.93 -9.21
N PHE A 12 -1.85 -12.67 -10.29
CA PHE A 12 -2.29 -12.92 -11.66
C PHE A 12 -2.52 -14.40 -11.96
N VAL A 13 -1.59 -15.29 -11.59
CA VAL A 13 -1.64 -16.72 -11.90
C VAL A 13 -2.73 -17.46 -11.11
N ASN A 14 -2.98 -17.04 -9.87
CA ASN A 14 -3.92 -17.73 -8.97
C ASN A 14 -5.30 -17.06 -8.88
N ASP A 15 -5.60 -16.08 -9.73
CA ASP A 15 -6.87 -15.34 -9.70
C ASP A 15 -7.19 -14.72 -8.32
N ILE A 16 -6.17 -14.19 -7.64
CA ILE A 16 -6.32 -13.57 -6.30
C ILE A 16 -6.31 -12.05 -6.42
N PHE A 17 -7.32 -11.39 -5.86
CA PHE A 17 -7.36 -9.94 -5.77
C PHE A 17 -6.39 -9.43 -4.69
N TYR A 18 -5.37 -8.67 -5.10
CA TYR A 18 -4.38 -8.08 -4.21
C TYR A 18 -4.84 -6.70 -3.71
N TYR A 19 -5.44 -6.69 -2.52
CA TYR A 19 -6.14 -5.52 -1.98
C TYR A 19 -5.22 -4.39 -1.49
N ALA A 20 -4.00 -4.70 -1.01
CA ALA A 20 -3.08 -3.71 -0.47
C ALA A 20 -1.61 -4.16 -0.61
N ASP A 21 -0.75 -3.29 -1.16
CA ASP A 21 0.69 -3.52 -1.20
C ASP A 21 1.39 -3.07 0.09
N CYS A 22 0.87 -2.02 0.72
CA CYS A 22 1.41 -1.44 1.94
C CYS A 22 0.81 -2.07 3.20
N GLY A 23 1.65 -2.59 4.09
CA GLY A 23 1.22 -3.16 5.38
C GLY A 23 0.49 -2.16 6.29
N ALA A 24 0.86 -0.88 6.21
CA ALA A 24 0.17 0.19 6.94
C ALA A 24 -1.26 0.43 6.44
N ALA A 25 -1.51 0.29 5.13
CA ALA A 25 -2.81 0.54 4.53
C ALA A 25 -3.89 -0.46 5.00
N TYR A 26 -3.48 -1.70 5.27
CA TYR A 26 -4.37 -2.78 5.75
C TYR A 26 -4.27 -3.01 7.27
N ALA A 27 -3.60 -2.12 8.01
CA ALA A 27 -3.38 -2.29 9.45
C ALA A 27 -2.73 -3.63 9.82
N ASN A 28 -1.81 -4.13 8.99
CA ASN A 28 -0.97 -5.30 9.27
C ASN A 28 0.45 -4.93 9.72
N GLN A 29 0.71 -3.63 9.89
CA GLN A 29 1.99 -3.10 10.34
C GLN A 29 1.82 -2.35 11.66
N ILE A 30 2.86 -2.43 12.49
CA ILE A 30 3.17 -1.51 13.58
C ILE A 30 4.65 -1.18 13.49
N VAL A 31 5.04 0.01 13.92
CA VAL A 31 6.44 0.44 13.91
C VAL A 31 6.79 1.02 15.26
N VAL A 32 7.80 0.44 15.91
CA VAL A 32 8.28 0.89 17.21
C VAL A 32 9.49 1.80 17.00
N LYS A 33 9.41 3.03 17.51
CA LYS A 33 10.48 4.03 17.49
C LYS A 33 11.42 3.84 18.70
N PRO A 34 12.64 4.41 18.67
CA PRO A 34 13.60 4.25 19.76
C PRO A 34 13.15 4.78 21.12
N ASP A 35 12.23 5.75 21.16
CA ASP A 35 11.62 6.32 22.37
C ASP A 35 10.41 5.50 22.87
N GLY A 36 10.13 4.37 22.25
CA GLY A 36 9.00 3.50 22.55
C GLY A 36 7.70 3.91 21.88
N MET A 37 7.63 5.05 21.18
CA MET A 37 6.43 5.42 20.44
C MET A 37 6.14 4.42 19.33
N VAL A 38 4.86 4.09 19.15
CA VAL A 38 4.39 3.16 18.14
C VAL A 38 3.64 3.94 17.07
N GLY A 39 4.04 3.81 15.81
CA GLY A 39 3.37 4.37 14.64
C GLY A 39 2.85 3.30 13.69
N ILE A 40 2.11 3.72 12.67
CA ILE A 40 1.52 2.80 11.68
C ILE A 40 2.43 2.53 10.47
N CYS A 41 3.43 3.38 10.21
CA CYS A 41 4.28 3.30 9.02
C CYS A 41 5.72 3.74 9.28
N GLN A 42 6.67 3.01 8.71
CA GLN A 42 8.10 3.33 8.84
C GLN A 42 8.51 4.62 8.12
N GLY A 43 7.77 5.01 7.08
CA GLY A 43 8.02 6.24 6.33
C GLY A 43 7.71 7.51 7.12
N GLU A 44 7.03 7.40 8.26
CA GLU A 44 6.73 8.51 9.16
C GLU A 44 7.53 8.46 10.48
N CYS A 45 8.52 7.56 10.59
CA CYS A 45 9.32 7.41 11.82
C CYS A 45 9.96 8.71 12.33
N SER A 46 10.34 9.61 11.42
CA SER A 46 10.94 10.91 11.73
C SER A 46 9.93 12.00 12.16
N THR A 47 8.64 11.67 12.21
CA THR A 47 7.56 12.62 12.52
C THR A 47 6.65 12.04 13.61
N HIS A 48 5.88 12.87 14.30
CA HIS A 48 4.85 12.39 15.24
C HIS A 48 3.49 12.08 14.58
N ASN A 49 3.48 11.94 13.25
CA ASN A 49 2.26 11.65 12.53
C ASN A 49 1.84 10.20 12.75
N HIS A 50 0.55 9.99 13.00
CA HIS A 50 -0.07 8.67 13.07
C HIS A 50 0.59 7.74 14.10
N GLU A 51 1.07 8.30 15.21
CA GLU A 51 1.39 7.55 16.41
C GLU A 51 0.11 6.99 17.04
N ILE A 52 0.17 5.76 17.53
CA ILE A 52 -0.97 4.97 18.02
C ILE A 52 -0.78 4.50 19.47
N GLY A 53 0.28 4.95 20.14
CA GLY A 53 0.58 4.67 21.54
C GLY A 53 2.07 4.53 21.79
N ASN A 54 2.46 4.06 22.97
CA ASN A 54 3.84 3.79 23.36
C ASN A 54 3.97 2.39 23.97
N ILE A 55 4.93 1.60 23.47
CA ILE A 55 5.11 0.19 23.86
C ILE A 55 5.52 -0.01 25.32
N ILE A 56 6.05 1.04 25.96
CA ILE A 56 6.51 1.02 27.35
C ILE A 56 5.37 1.38 28.31
N SER A 57 4.57 2.40 27.99
CA SER A 57 3.52 2.91 28.89
C SER A 57 2.14 2.31 28.66
N ASP A 58 1.82 1.87 27.44
CA ASP A 58 0.46 1.51 27.07
C ASP A 58 0.28 -0.01 26.98
N ASN A 59 -0.96 -0.46 27.21
CA ASN A 59 -1.30 -1.85 26.99
C ASN A 59 -1.21 -2.20 25.50
N PHE A 60 -0.47 -3.27 25.16
CA PHE A 60 -0.26 -3.69 23.78
C PHE A 60 -1.58 -3.97 23.02
N SER A 61 -2.59 -4.54 23.69
CA SER A 61 -3.90 -4.77 23.08
C SER A 61 -4.57 -3.45 22.70
N SER A 62 -4.45 -2.40 23.53
CA SER A 62 -4.97 -1.07 23.22
C SER A 62 -4.28 -0.46 22.01
N ILE A 63 -2.95 -0.60 21.90
CA ILE A 63 -2.18 -0.15 20.74
C ILE A 63 -2.66 -0.86 19.47
N CYS A 64 -2.74 -2.20 19.49
CA CYS A 64 -3.18 -3.01 18.36
C CYS A 64 -4.62 -2.72 17.94
N ASN A 65 -5.50 -2.37 18.88
CA ASN A 65 -6.91 -2.08 18.58
C ASN A 65 -7.19 -0.59 18.34
N SER A 66 -6.15 0.25 18.27
CA SER A 66 -6.30 1.67 17.95
C SER A 66 -6.97 1.85 16.59
N LYS A 67 -8.04 2.67 16.56
CA LYS A 67 -8.79 3.00 15.33
C LYS A 67 -7.93 3.75 14.32
N ASP A 68 -6.91 4.47 14.80
CA ASP A 68 -6.02 5.25 13.94
C ASP A 68 -5.18 4.37 13.00
N ARG A 69 -5.02 3.08 13.33
CA ARG A 69 -4.43 2.06 12.43
C ARG A 69 -5.21 1.88 11.14
N LEU A 70 -6.51 2.15 11.15
CA LEU A 70 -7.40 1.99 10.00
C LEU A 70 -7.52 3.26 9.15
N LYS A 71 -6.86 4.36 9.54
CA LYS A 71 -7.01 5.68 8.90
C LYS A 71 -6.74 5.67 7.40
N TRP A 72 -5.84 4.80 6.97
CA TRP A 72 -5.39 4.68 5.58
C TRP A 72 -6.17 3.63 4.77
N LYS A 73 -7.12 2.91 5.38
CA LYS A 73 -7.96 1.94 4.67
C LYS A 73 -8.73 2.58 3.52
N LYS A 74 -9.18 3.82 3.69
CA LYS A 74 -9.92 4.59 2.67
C LYS A 74 -9.04 5.09 1.51
N ASP A 75 -7.71 5.01 1.65
CA ASP A 75 -6.76 5.40 0.61
C ASP A 75 -6.44 4.20 -0.33
N LEU A 76 -7.07 3.02 -0.11
CA LEU A 76 -6.88 1.84 -0.95
C LEU A 76 -7.52 1.98 -2.34
N PRO A 77 -7.01 1.27 -3.37
CA PRO A 77 -7.52 1.35 -4.75
C PRO A 77 -9.03 1.13 -4.89
N ILE A 78 -9.60 0.24 -4.08
CA ILE A 78 -11.04 -0.09 -4.12
C ILE A 78 -11.95 1.07 -3.68
N TYR A 79 -11.40 2.12 -3.08
CA TYR A 79 -12.14 3.33 -2.66
C TYR A 79 -11.80 4.55 -3.52
N ASN A 80 -11.05 4.37 -4.61
CA ASN A 80 -10.61 5.44 -5.48
C ASN A 80 -11.19 5.27 -6.89
N ASP A 81 -12.01 6.21 -7.35
CA ASP A 81 -12.73 6.15 -8.64
C ASP A 81 -11.81 6.00 -9.85
N TYR A 82 -10.63 6.62 -9.80
CA TYR A 82 -9.62 6.46 -10.84
C TYR A 82 -9.08 5.01 -10.86
N CYS A 83 -8.84 4.43 -9.69
CA CYS A 83 -8.35 3.05 -9.57
C CYS A 83 -9.42 2.01 -9.92
N LEU A 84 -10.70 2.27 -9.65
CA LEU A 84 -11.81 1.34 -9.97
C LEU A 84 -11.90 1.01 -11.46
N ASN A 85 -11.46 1.94 -12.31
CA ASN A 85 -11.44 1.77 -13.76
C ASN A 85 -10.08 1.29 -14.30
N CYS A 86 -9.14 0.94 -13.42
CA CYS A 86 -7.77 0.54 -13.81
C CYS A 86 -7.70 -0.95 -14.14
N GLU A 87 -7.13 -1.26 -15.31
CA GLU A 87 -6.90 -2.61 -15.82
C GLU A 87 -6.02 -3.48 -14.91
N ALA A 88 -5.17 -2.83 -14.11
CA ALA A 88 -4.21 -3.51 -13.22
C ALA A 88 -4.65 -3.55 -11.76
N ILE A 89 -5.90 -3.18 -11.44
CA ILE A 89 -6.37 -3.07 -10.05
C ILE A 89 -6.18 -4.37 -9.25
N SER A 90 -6.40 -5.53 -9.89
CA SER A 90 -6.34 -6.84 -9.24
C SER A 90 -4.94 -7.24 -8.75
N ILE A 91 -3.88 -6.73 -9.38
CA ILE A 91 -2.49 -7.05 -9.02
C ILE A 91 -1.76 -5.89 -8.35
N CYS A 92 -2.40 -4.72 -8.22
CA CYS A 92 -1.73 -3.48 -7.84
C CYS A 92 -1.56 -3.35 -6.32
N GLY A 93 -2.66 -3.40 -5.57
CA GLY A 93 -2.65 -3.09 -4.13
C GLY A 93 -2.31 -1.64 -3.78
N GLY A 94 -2.15 -0.73 -4.76
CA GLY A 94 -2.11 0.72 -4.54
C GLY A 94 -0.74 1.34 -4.19
N GLY A 95 0.31 0.53 -4.06
CA GLY A 95 1.67 1.05 -3.79
C GLY A 95 1.80 1.76 -2.44
N CYS A 96 2.65 2.79 -2.38
CA CYS A 96 2.92 3.53 -1.15
C CYS A 96 1.97 4.72 -0.97
N ILE A 97 1.20 4.73 0.13
CA ILE A 97 0.27 5.83 0.44
C ILE A 97 0.99 7.15 0.70
N LEU A 98 2.16 7.12 1.34
CA LEU A 98 2.95 8.34 1.58
C LEU A 98 3.44 8.93 0.25
N GLN A 99 3.97 8.08 -0.63
CA GLN A 99 4.39 8.50 -1.96
C GLN A 99 3.22 9.08 -2.76
N ALA A 100 2.07 8.41 -2.74
CA ALA A 100 0.85 8.89 -3.38
C ALA A 100 0.40 10.26 -2.84
N LYS A 101 0.52 10.48 -1.53
CA LYS A 101 0.21 11.75 -0.88
C LYS A 101 1.20 12.85 -1.25
N GLU A 102 2.49 12.56 -1.32
CA GLU A 102 3.50 13.55 -1.74
C GLU A 102 3.34 13.95 -3.21
N ILE A 103 3.19 12.98 -4.12
CA ILE A 103 2.93 13.25 -5.55
C ILE A 103 1.60 13.98 -5.74
N GLY A 104 0.58 13.63 -4.94
CA GLY A 104 -0.72 14.30 -4.94
C GLY A 104 -0.68 15.77 -4.49
N LYS A 105 0.44 16.25 -3.91
CA LYS A 105 0.62 17.69 -3.63
C LYS A 105 1.09 18.47 -4.85
N THR A 106 1.71 17.79 -5.83
CA THR A 106 2.43 18.46 -6.93
C THR A 106 1.80 18.22 -8.30
N GLU A 107 1.17 17.06 -8.55
CA GLU A 107 0.98 16.59 -9.94
C GLU A 107 -0.42 16.09 -10.32
N SER A 108 -1.37 15.83 -9.41
CA SER A 108 -2.66 15.27 -9.83
C SER A 108 -3.85 15.44 -8.87
N ASN A 109 -5.07 15.44 -9.43
CA ASN A 109 -6.33 15.31 -8.69
C ASN A 109 -6.50 13.91 -8.05
N ASN A 110 -5.77 12.90 -8.55
CA ASN A 110 -5.92 11.51 -8.15
C ASN A 110 -4.69 11.08 -7.35
N LYS A 111 -4.80 11.12 -6.02
CA LYS A 111 -3.75 10.80 -5.03
C LYS A 111 -3.27 9.35 -5.13
N VAL A 112 -2.47 9.02 -6.13
CA VAL A 112 -1.93 7.68 -6.41
C VAL A 112 -0.42 7.69 -6.53
N ASP A 113 0.22 6.55 -6.29
CA ASP A 113 1.65 6.35 -6.49
C ASP A 113 1.93 6.12 -7.99
N SER A 114 2.18 7.20 -8.74
CA SER A 114 2.28 7.16 -10.21
C SER A 114 3.41 6.26 -10.72
N ALA A 115 4.57 6.26 -10.06
CA ALA A 115 5.69 5.39 -10.41
C ALA A 115 5.30 3.91 -10.24
N PHE A 116 4.61 3.58 -9.14
CA PHE A 116 4.12 2.23 -8.92
C PHE A 116 3.01 1.84 -9.92
N CYS A 117 2.12 2.77 -10.29
CA CYS A 117 1.11 2.55 -11.33
C CYS A 117 1.76 2.20 -12.67
N ILE A 118 2.75 2.97 -13.13
CA ILE A 118 3.46 2.73 -14.39
C ILE A 118 4.12 1.35 -14.37
N HIS A 119 4.82 1.01 -13.29
CA HIS A 119 5.47 -0.29 -13.16
C HIS A 119 4.47 -1.44 -13.19
N THR A 120 3.34 -1.33 -12.48
CA THR A 120 2.32 -2.38 -12.42
C THR A 120 1.64 -2.59 -13.77
N LYS A 121 1.30 -1.52 -14.48
CA LYS A 121 0.67 -1.61 -15.81
C LYS A 121 1.59 -2.25 -16.83
N LYS A 122 2.88 -1.89 -16.82
CA LYS A 122 3.90 -2.52 -17.68
C LYS A 122 4.04 -4.01 -17.38
N LEU A 123 4.04 -4.39 -16.10
CA LEU A 123 4.10 -5.80 -15.72
C LEU A 123 2.84 -6.56 -16.15
N LEU A 124 1.64 -6.00 -15.98
CA LEU A 124 0.41 -6.62 -16.46
C LEU A 124 0.47 -6.85 -17.98
N PHE A 125 0.88 -5.83 -18.74
CA PHE A 125 1.02 -5.95 -20.19
C PHE A 125 1.98 -7.10 -20.57
N TRP A 126 3.13 -7.18 -19.90
CA TRP A 126 4.07 -8.27 -20.09
C TRP A 126 3.48 -9.64 -19.70
N LEU A 127 2.71 -9.74 -18.61
CA LEU A 127 2.04 -10.98 -18.20
C LEU A 127 1.02 -11.45 -19.24
N LEU A 128 0.24 -10.52 -19.79
CA LEU A 128 -0.73 -10.82 -20.85
C LEU A 128 -0.01 -11.30 -22.12
N GLN A 129 1.09 -10.65 -22.52
CA GLN A 129 1.93 -11.11 -23.62
C GLN A 129 2.44 -12.54 -23.41
N LYS A 130 2.84 -12.89 -22.18
CA LYS A 130 3.27 -14.25 -21.83
C LYS A 130 2.14 -15.26 -21.78
N LEU A 131 0.93 -14.85 -21.41
CA LEU A 131 -0.24 -15.72 -21.41
C LEU A 131 -0.69 -16.08 -22.84
N PHE A 132 -0.61 -15.12 -23.77
CA PHE A 132 -1.07 -15.29 -25.15
C PHE A 132 0.05 -15.64 -26.14
N ASP A 133 1.27 -15.89 -25.67
CA ASP A 133 2.47 -16.11 -26.50
C ASP A 133 2.69 -15.04 -27.59
N VAL A 134 2.33 -13.79 -27.29
CA VAL A 134 2.54 -12.65 -28.19
C VAL A 134 3.86 -11.98 -27.80
N SER A 135 4.90 -12.16 -28.62
CA SER A 135 6.24 -11.57 -28.43
C SER A 135 6.27 -10.07 -28.74
#